data_AF-A0A7W7VJ69-F1
#
_entry.id   AF-A0A7W7VJ69-F1
#
_cell.length_a   1.000
_cell.length_b   1.000
_cell.length_c   1.000
_cell.angle_alpha   90.00
_cell.angle_beta   90.00
_cell.angle_gamma   90.00
#
_symmetry.space_group_name_H-M   'P 1'
#
loop_
_entity.id
_entity.type
_entity.pdbx_description
1 polymer ?
#
loop_
_entity_poly.entity_id
_entity_poly.type
_entity_poly.pdbx_seq_one_letter_code
_entity_poly.pdbx_strand_id
1 'polypeptide(L)'
;MKTGIPWDFCHVEVVGDSVLVLIPAGLPKGVLAGRLPAALTTELRTHNDTHPPAQRIKLRMALHAGELTRDDLGMTGSAIVHAHRLLDAAAFKKACAGSRAPLAMIVSAWFYAEVVRHRPEYEPGTYRPVHVAVKETDGIGWVRVLRT
;
A
#
# COMPACT_ATOMS: atom_id res chain seq x y z
N MET A 1 11.04 12.15 6.55
CA MET A 1 10.86 10.70 6.77
C MET A 1 12.02 9.90 6.15
N LYS A 2 12.90 9.28 6.96
CA LYS A 2 14.03 8.46 6.50
C LYS A 2 13.67 6.96 6.54
N THR A 3 13.00 6.46 5.50
CA THR A 3 12.65 5.02 5.38
C THR A 3 13.75 4.15 4.82
N GLY A 4 14.78 4.75 4.20
CA GLY A 4 15.77 4.03 3.40
C GLY A 4 15.27 3.70 1.98
N ILE A 5 14.15 4.31 1.55
CA ILE A 5 13.71 4.23 0.15
C ILE A 5 14.59 5.18 -0.68
N PRO A 6 15.25 4.68 -1.74
CA PRO A 6 16.05 5.50 -2.64
C PRO A 6 15.13 6.24 -3.62
N TRP A 7 14.49 7.31 -3.16
CA TRP A 7 13.45 8.03 -3.91
C TRP A 7 13.91 8.50 -5.29
N ASP A 8 15.19 8.87 -5.45
CA ASP A 8 15.79 9.28 -6.73
C ASP A 8 15.79 8.16 -7.80
N PHE A 9 15.67 6.91 -7.36
CA PHE A 9 15.60 5.73 -8.23
C PHE A 9 14.19 5.16 -8.33
N CYS A 10 13.21 5.80 -7.68
CA CYS A 10 11.81 5.41 -7.79
C CYS A 10 11.15 6.21 -8.92
N HIS A 11 10.30 5.55 -9.71
CA HIS A 11 9.40 6.29 -10.60
C HIS A 11 8.17 6.70 -9.80
N VAL A 12 7.86 7.99 -9.79
CA VAL A 12 6.73 8.54 -9.04
C VAL A 12 5.78 9.24 -10.01
N GLU A 13 4.54 8.79 -10.02
CA GLU A 13 3.45 9.42 -10.77
C GLU A 13 2.36 9.89 -9.81
N VAL A 14 1.96 11.16 -9.95
CA VAL A 14 0.82 11.72 -9.23
C VAL A 14 -0.40 11.66 -10.13
N VAL A 15 -1.43 10.96 -9.66
CA VAL A 15 -2.68 10.74 -10.39
C VAL A 15 -3.83 11.20 -9.50
N GLY A 16 -4.24 12.46 -9.67
CA GLY A 16 -5.30 13.06 -8.86
C GLY A 16 -4.93 13.10 -7.37
N ASP A 17 -5.66 12.35 -6.54
CA ASP A 17 -5.44 12.21 -5.09
C ASP A 17 -4.52 11.03 -4.71
N SER A 18 -4.00 10.33 -5.72
CA SER A 18 -3.24 9.10 -5.55
C SER A 18 -1.81 9.27 -6.09
N VAL A 19 -0.88 8.54 -5.50
CA VAL A 19 0.51 8.48 -5.97
C VAL A 19 0.84 7.03 -6.31
N LEU A 20 1.28 6.78 -7.53
CA LEU A 20 1.88 5.52 -7.94
C LEU A 20 3.40 5.63 -7.77
N VAL A 21 3.98 4.70 -7.03
CA VAL A 21 5.43 4.61 -6.83
C VAL A 21 5.91 3.25 -7.30
N LEU A 22 6.76 3.25 -8.34
CA LEU A 22 7.42 2.04 -8.81
C LEU A 22 8.80 1.95 -8.16
N ILE A 23 8.97 0.90 -7.39
CA ILE A 23 10.17 0.68 -6.58
C ILE A 23 11.10 -0.33 -7.29
N PRO A 24 12.40 -0.04 -7.43
CA PRO A 24 13.35 -0.99 -8.00
C PRO A 24 13.37 -2.34 -7.28
N ALA A 25 13.53 -3.42 -8.04
CA ALA A 25 13.52 -4.79 -7.51
C ALA A 25 14.61 -5.06 -6.45
N GLY A 26 15.71 -4.30 -6.48
CA GLY A 26 16.81 -4.39 -5.53
C GLY A 26 16.50 -3.86 -4.12
N LEU A 27 15.38 -3.14 -3.92
CA LEU A 27 15.02 -2.69 -2.58
C LEU A 27 14.49 -3.87 -1.75
N PRO A 28 15.01 -4.11 -0.53
CA PRO A 28 14.46 -5.13 0.35
C PRO A 28 12.99 -4.86 0.64
N LYS A 29 12.12 -5.83 0.33
CA LYS A 29 10.66 -5.71 0.49
C LYS A 29 10.23 -5.42 1.93
N GLY A 30 11.08 -5.72 2.91
CA GLY A 30 10.88 -5.34 4.30
C GLY A 30 10.84 -3.84 4.57
N VAL A 31 11.51 -3.03 3.74
CA VAL A 31 11.37 -1.57 3.80
C VAL A 31 9.93 -1.17 3.50
N LEU A 32 9.30 -1.82 2.51
CA LEU A 32 7.92 -1.54 2.08
C LEU A 32 6.87 -2.18 3.00
N ALA A 33 7.12 -3.38 3.50
CA ALA A 33 6.18 -4.11 4.35
C ALA A 33 6.18 -3.65 5.82
N GLY A 34 7.32 -3.16 6.32
CA GLY A 34 7.48 -2.77 7.72
C GLY A 34 7.75 -1.28 7.91
N ARG A 35 8.92 -0.80 7.45
CA ARG A 35 9.42 0.55 7.79
C ARG A 35 8.56 1.67 7.22
N LEU A 36 8.19 1.58 5.95
CA LEU A 36 7.39 2.58 5.26
C LEU A 36 6.01 2.75 5.91
N PRO A 37 5.20 1.69 6.13
CA PRO A 37 3.93 1.78 6.83
C PRO A 37 4.01 2.41 8.22
N ALA A 38 5.01 1.98 9.01
CA ALA A 38 5.18 2.49 10.37
C ALA A 38 5.47 3.99 10.36
N ALA A 39 6.42 4.42 9.53
CA ALA A 39 6.78 5.83 9.44
C ALA A 39 5.65 6.68 8.82
N LEU A 40 4.94 6.21 7.78
CA LEU A 40 3.77 6.92 7.25
C LEU A 40 2.67 7.08 8.31
N THR A 41 2.41 6.05 9.10
CA THR A 41 1.40 6.10 10.16
C THR A 41 1.75 7.15 11.22
N THR A 42 3.03 7.25 11.60
CA THR A 42 3.52 8.27 12.52
C THR A 42 3.35 9.68 11.95
N GLU A 43 3.81 9.92 10.72
CA GLU A 43 3.72 11.25 10.10
C GLU A 43 2.25 11.69 9.91
N LEU A 44 1.37 10.79 9.45
CA LEU A 44 -0.05 11.08 9.30
C LEU A 44 -0.72 11.39 10.64
N ARG A 45 -0.28 10.76 11.74
CA ARG A 45 -0.78 11.09 13.08
C ARG A 45 -0.34 12.48 13.50
N THR A 46 0.95 12.77 13.41
CA THR A 46 1.50 14.08 13.76
C THR A 46 0.78 15.20 13.00
N HIS A 47 0.52 14.98 11.71
CA HIS A 47 -0.32 15.86 10.91
C HIS A 47 -1.75 15.94 11.48
N ASN A 48 -2.44 14.82 11.65
CA ASN A 48 -3.84 14.81 12.07
C ASN A 48 -4.11 15.38 13.47
N ASP A 49 -3.13 15.27 14.38
CA ASP A 49 -3.23 15.77 15.75
C ASP A 49 -3.04 17.29 15.83
N THR A 50 -2.33 17.88 14.85
CA THR A 50 -2.10 19.32 14.77
C THR A 50 -3.12 20.04 13.89
N HIS A 51 -4.06 19.30 13.26
CA HIS A 51 -5.00 19.83 12.29
C HIS A 51 -6.47 19.60 12.70
N PRO A 52 -7.38 20.53 12.36
CA PRO A 52 -8.81 20.37 12.59
C PRO A 52 -9.37 19.18 11.81
N PRO A 53 -10.53 18.60 12.22
CA PRO A 53 -11.10 17.41 11.58
C PRO A 53 -11.23 17.47 10.06
N ALA A 54 -11.54 18.64 9.50
CA ALA A 54 -11.68 18.84 8.05
C ALA A 54 -10.36 18.75 7.25
N GLN A 55 -9.21 18.84 7.93
CA GLN A 55 -7.86 18.78 7.35
C GLN A 55 -7.11 17.50 7.71
N ARG A 56 -7.78 16.56 8.41
CA ARG A 56 -7.21 15.27 8.74
C ARG A 56 -7.15 14.39 7.51
N ILE A 57 -5.99 13.78 7.30
CA ILE A 57 -5.68 12.93 6.17
C ILE A 57 -5.85 11.47 6.56
N LYS A 58 -6.47 10.71 5.66
CA LYS A 58 -6.56 9.26 5.77
C LYS A 58 -6.08 8.63 4.48
N LEU A 59 -4.99 7.88 4.57
CA LEU A 59 -4.33 7.27 3.43
C LEU A 59 -4.73 5.80 3.26
N ARG A 60 -4.95 5.40 2.01
CA ARG A 60 -5.06 4.01 1.60
C ARG A 60 -3.83 3.67 0.76
N MET A 61 -3.21 2.53 1.05
CA MET A 61 -2.00 2.08 0.34
C MET A 61 -2.17 0.64 -0.13
N ALA A 62 -1.76 0.35 -1.38
CA ALA A 62 -1.69 -1.00 -1.91
C ALA A 62 -0.24 -1.39 -2.18
N LEU A 63 0.17 -2.61 -1.82
CA LEU A 63 1.48 -3.16 -2.18
C LEU A 63 1.34 -4.45 -2.98
N HIS A 64 2.07 -4.50 -4.09
CA HIS A 64 2.20 -5.66 -4.94
C HIS A 64 3.58 -5.63 -5.60
N ALA A 65 4.07 -6.81 -5.99
CA ALA A 65 5.27 -6.94 -6.79
C ALA A 65 4.98 -7.88 -7.95
N GLY A 66 5.49 -7.53 -9.12
CA GLY A 66 5.37 -8.29 -10.34
C GLY A 66 6.19 -7.62 -11.43
N GLU A 67 6.23 -8.26 -12.59
CA GLU A 67 7.01 -7.76 -13.73
C GLU A 67 6.38 -6.48 -14.32
N LEU A 68 7.26 -5.55 -14.67
CA LEU A 68 6.92 -4.29 -15.32
C LEU A 68 7.76 -4.16 -16.59
N THR A 69 7.13 -3.69 -17.65
CA THR A 69 7.77 -3.39 -18.92
C THR A 69 7.86 -1.88 -19.08
N ARG A 70 8.98 -1.39 -19.60
CA ARG A 70 9.13 0.02 -20.01
C ARG A 70 8.95 0.11 -21.52
N ASP A 71 8.10 1.03 -21.96
CA ASP A 71 7.95 1.43 -23.37
C ASP A 71 8.06 2.95 -23.50
N ASP A 72 7.88 3.45 -24.73
CA ASP A 72 7.98 4.89 -25.05
C ASP A 72 6.90 5.74 -24.37
N LEU A 73 5.82 5.12 -23.87
CA LEU A 73 4.70 5.78 -23.21
C LEU A 73 4.78 5.70 -21.68
N GLY A 74 5.70 4.92 -21.13
CA GLY A 74 5.98 4.85 -19.70
C GLY A 74 6.18 3.42 -19.20
N MET A 75 5.77 3.19 -17.94
CA MET A 75 5.83 1.87 -17.33
C MET A 75 4.46 1.19 -17.44
N THR A 76 4.43 0.00 -18.02
CA THR A 76 3.23 -0.80 -18.22
C THR A 76 3.39 -2.17 -17.56
N GLY A 77 2.28 -2.77 -17.12
CA GLY A 77 2.32 -4.10 -16.51
C GLY A 77 1.04 -4.46 -15.78
N SER A 78 0.70 -5.75 -15.82
CA SER A 78 -0.44 -6.30 -15.07
C SER A 78 -0.30 -6.07 -13.57
N ALA A 79 0.94 -5.95 -13.05
CA ALA A 79 1.21 -5.64 -11.65
C ALA A 79 0.71 -4.24 -11.23
N ILE A 80 0.86 -3.22 -12.08
CA ILE A 80 0.33 -1.87 -11.82
C ILE A 80 -1.20 -1.91 -11.77
N VAL A 81 -1.81 -2.56 -12.77
CA VAL A 81 -3.27 -2.74 -12.83
C VAL A 81 -3.76 -3.45 -11.58
N HIS A 82 -3.11 -4.55 -11.19
CA HIS A 82 -3.49 -5.32 -10.01
C HIS A 82 -3.39 -4.48 -8.72
N ALA A 83 -2.32 -3.69 -8.54
CA ALA A 83 -2.17 -2.79 -7.40
C ALA A 83 -3.31 -1.76 -7.31
N HIS A 84 -3.71 -1.17 -8.45
CA HIS A 84 -4.88 -0.28 -8.51
C HIS A 84 -6.18 -1.01 -8.16
N ARG A 85 -6.39 -2.24 -8.66
CA ARG A 85 -7.58 -3.05 -8.36
C ARG A 85 -7.69 -3.42 -6.89
N LEU A 86 -6.56 -3.70 -6.23
CA LEU A 86 -6.51 -3.87 -4.77
C LEU A 86 -6.93 -2.58 -4.04
N LEU A 87 -6.38 -1.43 -4.43
CA LEU A 87 -6.71 -0.13 -3.84
C LEU A 87 -8.20 0.23 -4.02
N ASP A 88 -8.78 -0.22 -5.15
CA ASP A 88 -10.17 0.02 -5.51
C ASP A 88 -11.19 -0.93 -4.89
N ALA A 89 -10.74 -2.03 -4.29
CA ALA A 89 -11.59 -3.08 -3.76
C ALA A 89 -12.62 -2.53 -2.76
N ALA A 90 -13.90 -2.84 -2.98
CA ALA A 90 -14.99 -2.37 -2.13
C ALA A 90 -14.82 -2.81 -0.66
N ALA A 91 -14.37 -4.05 -0.44
CA ALA A 91 -14.08 -4.57 0.89
C ALA A 91 -12.96 -3.77 1.60
N PHE A 92 -11.92 -3.35 0.86
CA PHE A 92 -10.84 -2.53 1.39
C PHE A 92 -11.31 -1.11 1.70
N LYS A 93 -12.06 -0.48 0.78
CA LYS A 93 -12.68 0.84 1.00
C LYS A 93 -13.58 0.84 2.25
N LYS A 94 -14.38 -0.21 2.44
CA LYS A 94 -15.23 -0.39 3.64
C LYS A 94 -14.40 -0.57 4.91
N ALA A 95 -13.37 -1.41 4.89
CA ALA A 95 -12.48 -1.62 6.04
C ALA A 95 -11.76 -0.32 6.44
N CYS A 96 -11.35 0.47 5.45
CA CYS A 96 -10.82 1.80 5.67
C CYS A 96 -11.88 2.70 6.31
N ALA A 97 -13.05 2.90 5.67
CA ALA A 97 -14.11 3.79 6.15
C ALA A 97 -14.56 3.48 7.60
N GLY A 98 -14.65 2.21 7.98
CA GLY A 98 -15.05 1.79 9.33
C GLY A 98 -13.98 1.99 10.43
N SER A 99 -12.77 2.46 10.09
CA SER A 99 -11.69 2.67 11.04
C SER A 99 -11.37 4.15 11.26
N ARG A 100 -10.86 4.51 12.44
CA ARG A 100 -10.24 5.83 12.71
C ARG A 100 -8.74 5.88 12.40
N ALA A 101 -8.15 4.76 11.97
CA ALA A 101 -6.74 4.71 11.61
C ALA A 101 -6.39 5.70 10.48
N PRO A 102 -5.26 6.42 10.58
CA PRO A 102 -4.81 7.31 9.52
C PRO A 102 -4.29 6.56 8.29
N LEU A 103 -3.87 5.30 8.44
CA LEU A 103 -3.40 4.46 7.34
C LEU A 103 -4.13 3.11 7.32
N ALA A 104 -4.62 2.75 6.14
CA ALA A 104 -5.06 1.39 5.82
C ALA A 104 -4.24 0.85 4.65
N MET A 105 -3.85 -0.41 4.72
CA MET A 105 -3.07 -1.10 3.72
C MET A 105 -3.80 -2.32 3.17
N ILE A 106 -3.60 -2.59 1.90
CA ILE A 106 -3.91 -3.87 1.28
C ILE A 106 -2.66 -4.39 0.57
N VAL A 107 -2.39 -5.68 0.66
CA VAL A 107 -1.32 -6.33 -0.12
C VAL A 107 -1.91 -7.48 -0.93
N SER A 108 -1.36 -7.73 -2.12
CA SER A 108 -1.77 -8.89 -2.93
C SER A 108 -1.58 -10.21 -2.17
N ALA A 109 -2.32 -11.26 -2.55
CA ALA A 109 -2.11 -12.61 -2.02
C ALA A 109 -0.64 -13.07 -2.12
N TRP A 110 0.00 -12.84 -3.26
CA TRP A 110 1.41 -13.16 -3.46
C TRP A 110 2.32 -12.39 -2.50
N PHE A 111 2.13 -11.08 -2.35
CA PHE A 111 2.99 -10.28 -1.47
C PHE A 111 2.81 -10.68 0.01
N TYR A 112 1.59 -11.03 0.43
CA TYR A 112 1.37 -11.56 1.76
C TYR A 112 2.09 -12.90 1.96
N ALA A 113 1.89 -13.82 1.01
CA ALA A 113 2.49 -15.14 1.01
C ALA A 113 4.02 -15.07 1.01
N GLU A 114 4.64 -14.31 0.12
CA GLU A 114 6.08 -14.42 -0.10
C GLU A 114 6.91 -13.40 0.72
N VAL A 115 6.26 -12.41 1.33
CA VAL A 115 6.95 -11.35 2.08
C VAL A 115 6.45 -11.26 3.51
N VAL A 116 5.14 -11.05 3.70
CA VAL A 116 4.58 -10.68 5.00
C VAL A 116 4.57 -11.87 5.97
N ARG A 117 4.09 -13.05 5.54
CA ARG A 117 3.89 -14.21 6.44
C ARG A 117 5.18 -14.72 7.07
N HIS A 118 6.32 -14.46 6.44
CA HIS A 118 7.61 -15.04 6.82
C HIS A 118 8.36 -14.25 7.90
N ARG A 119 7.83 -13.09 8.31
CA ARG A 119 8.55 -12.12 9.14
C ARG A 119 7.65 -11.60 10.25
N PRO A 120 7.84 -12.04 11.52
CA PRO A 120 7.04 -11.59 12.65
C PRO A 120 7.03 -10.05 12.81
N GLU A 121 8.11 -9.38 12.43
CA GLU A 121 8.24 -7.92 12.45
C GLU A 121 7.26 -7.18 11.53
N TYR A 122 6.63 -7.86 10.57
CA TYR A 122 5.57 -7.30 9.71
C TYR A 122 4.17 -7.57 10.26
N GLU A 123 4.08 -8.19 11.45
CA GLU A 123 2.83 -8.51 12.14
C GLU A 123 1.79 -9.22 11.26
N PRO A 124 2.12 -10.37 10.63
CA PRO A 124 1.24 -11.04 9.68
C PRO A 124 -0.15 -11.38 10.24
N GLY A 125 -0.27 -11.61 11.55
CA GLY A 125 -1.55 -11.88 12.23
C GLY A 125 -2.49 -10.67 12.31
N THR A 126 -2.02 -9.46 12.00
CA THR A 126 -2.86 -8.25 11.93
C THR A 126 -3.50 -8.03 10.57
N TYR A 127 -3.11 -8.81 9.56
CA TYR A 127 -3.73 -8.80 8.25
C TYR A 127 -4.96 -9.70 8.23
N ARG A 128 -6.00 -9.26 7.54
CA ARG A 128 -7.22 -10.05 7.30
C ARG A 128 -7.43 -10.23 5.80
N PRO A 129 -7.71 -11.45 5.33
CA PRO A 129 -8.02 -11.67 3.93
C PRO A 129 -9.37 -11.02 3.59
N VAL A 130 -9.45 -10.42 2.42
CA VAL A 130 -10.68 -9.87 1.84
C VAL A 130 -10.78 -10.32 0.39
N HIS A 131 -12.01 -10.56 -0.07
CA HIS A 131 -12.27 -10.80 -1.47
C HIS A 131 -12.16 -9.49 -2.26
N VAL A 132 -11.46 -9.54 -3.39
CA VAL A 132 -11.22 -8.44 -4.32
C VAL A 132 -11.83 -8.84 -5.65
N ALA A 133 -13.01 -8.32 -5.94
CA ALA A 133 -13.69 -8.44 -7.23
C ALA A 133 -13.82 -7.03 -7.84
N VAL A 134 -12.91 -6.67 -8.74
CA VAL A 134 -12.88 -5.37 -9.42
C VAL A 134 -12.48 -5.57 -10.88
N LYS A 135 -13.39 -5.24 -11.79
CA LYS A 135 -13.25 -5.51 -13.24
C LYS A 135 -12.79 -6.96 -13.49
N GLU A 136 -11.69 -7.16 -14.19
CA GLU A 136 -11.12 -8.47 -14.54
C GLU A 136 -10.31 -9.11 -13.39
N THR A 137 -10.18 -8.43 -12.23
CA THR A 137 -9.51 -8.98 -11.05
C THR A 137 -10.52 -9.62 -10.11
N ASP A 138 -10.38 -10.93 -9.89
CA ASP A 138 -11.08 -11.71 -8.88
C ASP A 138 -10.04 -12.50 -8.06
N GLY A 139 -9.99 -12.27 -6.74
CA GLY A 139 -9.06 -12.98 -5.88
C GLY A 139 -9.02 -12.47 -4.44
N ILE A 140 -7.94 -12.79 -3.72
CA ILE A 140 -7.76 -12.40 -2.32
C ILE A 140 -6.72 -11.28 -2.20
N GLY A 141 -7.07 -10.25 -1.44
CA GLY A 141 -6.13 -9.28 -0.89
C GLY A 141 -6.05 -9.38 0.62
N TRP A 142 -4.97 -8.92 1.22
CA TRP A 142 -4.77 -8.95 2.67
C TRP A 142 -4.73 -7.53 3.22
N VAL A 143 -5.69 -7.20 4.07
CA VAL A 143 -5.89 -5.85 4.60
C VAL A 143 -5.33 -5.74 6.01
N ARG A 144 -4.54 -4.70 6.27
CA ARG A 144 -4.10 -4.28 7.59
C ARG A 144 -4.50 -2.83 7.84
N VAL A 145 -5.03 -2.55 9.02
CA VAL A 145 -5.45 -1.20 9.43
C VAL A 145 -4.55 -0.75 10.57
N LEU A 146 -3.75 0.29 10.36
CA LEU A 146 -2.67 0.67 11.26
C LEU A 146 -3.19 1.64 12.33
N ARG A 147 -3.63 1.06 13.44
CA ARG A 147 -4.11 1.73 14.65
C ARG A 147 -3.00 1.69 15.70
N THR A 148 -1.99 2.54 15.59
CA THR A 148 -1.15 2.82 16.78
C THR A 148 -1.89 3.77 17.72
#